data_AF-A0A198Z0U6-F1
#
_entry.id   AF-A0A198Z0U6-F1
#
_cell.length_a   1.000
_cell.length_b   1.000
_cell.length_c   1.000
_cell.angle_alpha   90.00
_cell.angle_beta   90.00
_cell.angle_gamma   90.00
#
_symmetry.space_group_name_H-M   'P 1'
#
loop_
_entity.id
_entity.type
_entity.pdbx_description
1 polymer ?
#
loop_
_entity_poly.entity_id
_entity_poly.type
_entity_poly.pdbx_seq_one_letter_code
_entity_poly.pdbx_strand_id
1 'polypeptide(L)'
;MARSNRREAGRRRLAMRLPQMRKLIMAACDPLQLELFEAYQMAVEARDAVQRQRCNPNLVREYDETCFEIEQHVIRAIREPAFA
;
A
#
# COMPACT_ATOMS: atom_id res chain seq x y z
N MET A 1 -16.34 -5.24 -8.24
CA MET A 1 -15.52 -6.34 -7.67
C MET A 1 -14.02 -6.02 -7.65
N ALA A 2 -13.42 -5.50 -8.73
CA ALA A 2 -11.96 -5.23 -8.79
C ALA A 2 -11.42 -4.29 -7.69
N ARG A 3 -12.16 -3.23 -7.34
CA ARG A 3 -11.75 -2.25 -6.31
C ARG A 3 -11.59 -2.85 -4.92
N SER A 4 -12.58 -3.65 -4.49
CA SER A 4 -12.57 -4.33 -3.19
C SER A 4 -11.43 -5.35 -3.10
N ASN A 5 -11.16 -6.07 -4.20
CA ASN A 5 -10.05 -7.02 -4.26
C ASN A 5 -8.69 -6.33 -4.11
N ARG A 6 -8.50 -5.16 -4.73
CA ARG A 6 -7.24 -4.39 -4.58
C ARG A 6 -7.02 -3.89 -3.16
N ARG A 7 -8.07 -3.39 -2.51
CA ARG A 7 -8.02 -2.96 -1.10
C ARG A 7 -7.54 -4.08 -0.19
N GLU A 8 -8.13 -5.26 -0.33
CA GLU A 8 -7.79 -6.42 0.50
C GLU A 8 -6.39 -6.97 0.17
N ALA A 9 -6.00 -6.98 -1.11
CA ALA A 9 -4.64 -7.36 -1.50
C ALA A 9 -3.59 -6.41 -0.92
N GLY A 10 -3.82 -5.10 -1.03
CA GLY A 10 -2.95 -4.07 -0.47
C GLY A 10 -2.84 -4.17 1.05
N ARG A 11 -3.97 -4.36 1.74
CA ARG A 11 -4.02 -4.61 3.19
C ARG A 11 -3.14 -5.79 3.60
N ARG A 12 -3.26 -6.93 2.91
CA ARG A 12 -2.44 -8.12 3.21
C ARG A 12 -0.96 -7.87 2.98
N ARG A 13 -0.61 -7.21 1.86
CA ARG A 13 0.79 -6.87 1.57
C ARG A 13 1.37 -5.92 2.61
N LEU A 14 0.66 -4.86 2.99
CA LEU A 14 1.06 -3.92 4.04
C LEU A 14 1.23 -4.63 5.39
N ALA A 15 0.34 -5.54 5.76
CA ALA A 15 0.46 -6.32 6.98
C ALA A 15 1.64 -7.31 7.01
N MET A 16 2.11 -7.76 5.84
CA MET A 16 3.36 -8.52 5.74
C MET A 16 4.57 -7.59 5.82
N ARG A 17 4.49 -6.43 5.17
CA ARG A 17 5.57 -5.43 5.09
C ARG A 17 5.82 -4.71 6.42
N LEU A 18 4.77 -4.44 7.17
CA LEU A 18 4.75 -3.71 8.45
C LEU A 18 4.23 -4.63 9.57
N PRO A 19 4.97 -5.69 9.94
CA PRO A 19 4.49 -6.69 10.89
C PRO A 19 4.13 -6.10 12.26
N GLN A 20 4.85 -5.07 12.71
CA GLN A 20 4.57 -4.35 13.96
C GLN A 20 3.19 -3.68 13.99
N MET A 21 2.62 -3.35 12.83
CA MET A 21 1.31 -2.69 12.71
C MET A 21 0.23 -3.61 12.15
N ARG A 22 0.54 -4.90 11.92
CA ARG A 22 -0.35 -5.88 11.30
C ARG A 22 -1.76 -5.89 11.91
N LYS A 23 -1.86 -5.90 13.24
CA LYS A 23 -3.17 -5.93 13.93
C LYS A 23 -4.01 -4.70 13.60
N LEU A 24 -3.39 -3.52 13.59
CA LEU A 24 -4.07 -2.26 13.28
C LEU A 24 -4.45 -2.18 11.78
N ILE A 25 -3.56 -2.60 10.89
CA ILE A 25 -3.83 -2.68 9.43
C ILE A 25 -5.00 -3.62 9.12
N MET A 26 -5.09 -4.75 9.83
CA MET A 26 -6.19 -5.70 9.66
C MET A 26 -7.52 -5.18 10.22
N ALA A 27 -7.49 -4.41 11.30
CA ALA A 27 -8.67 -3.83 11.93
C ALA A 27 -9.16 -2.54 11.22
N ALA A 28 -8.29 -1.89 10.44
CA ALA A 28 -8.57 -0.65 9.72
C ALA A 28 -9.77 -0.80 8.76
N CYS A 29 -10.84 -0.03 9.02
CA CYS A 29 -12.05 -0.01 8.21
C CYS A 29 -12.41 1.41 7.70
N ASP A 30 -11.64 2.41 8.07
CA ASP A 30 -11.87 3.79 7.68
C ASP A 30 -11.70 3.99 6.15
N PRO A 31 -12.55 4.79 5.48
CA PRO A 31 -12.47 5.00 4.05
C PRO A 31 -11.09 5.46 3.55
N LEU A 32 -10.42 6.37 4.27
CA LEU A 32 -9.10 6.87 3.91
C LEU A 32 -8.05 5.76 4.01
N GLN A 33 -8.11 4.95 5.07
CA GLN A 33 -7.22 3.79 5.23
C GLN A 33 -7.42 2.78 4.10
N LEU A 34 -8.67 2.50 3.72
CA LEU A 34 -8.99 1.60 2.61
C LEU A 34 -8.48 2.15 1.26
N GLU A 35 -8.56 3.44 1.02
CA GLU A 35 -8.02 4.07 -0.19
C GLU A 35 -6.49 3.99 -0.24
N LEU A 36 -5.82 4.20 0.89
CA LEU A 36 -4.36 4.02 0.97
C LEU A 36 -3.94 2.57 0.69
N PHE A 37 -4.71 1.58 1.15
CA PHE A 37 -4.45 0.17 0.83
C PHE A 37 -4.59 -0.11 -0.66
N GLU A 38 -5.61 0.46 -1.29
CA GLU A 38 -5.82 0.35 -2.73
C GLU A 38 -4.68 1.00 -3.51
N ALA A 39 -4.29 2.23 -3.13
CA ALA A 39 -3.20 2.97 -3.75
C ALA A 39 -1.88 2.19 -3.65
N TYR A 40 -1.59 1.61 -2.48
CA TYR A 40 -0.41 0.77 -2.29
C TYR A 40 -0.44 -0.45 -3.22
N GLN A 41 -1.57 -1.15 -3.33
CA GLN A 41 -1.70 -2.29 -4.24
C GLN A 41 -1.45 -1.90 -5.69
N MET A 42 -1.98 -0.74 -6.13
CA MET A 42 -1.76 -0.23 -7.48
C MET A 42 -0.29 0.12 -7.74
N ALA A 43 0.38 0.75 -6.77
CA ALA A 43 1.80 1.09 -6.89
C ALA A 43 2.67 -0.17 -7.01
N VAL A 44 2.39 -1.22 -6.23
CA VAL A 44 3.14 -2.48 -6.35
C VAL A 44 2.80 -3.20 -7.66
N GLU A 45 1.54 -3.18 -8.13
CA GLU A 45 1.18 -3.73 -9.45
C GLU A 45 1.97 -3.04 -10.58
N ALA A 46 2.09 -1.72 -10.54
CA ALA A 46 2.85 -0.94 -11.51
C ALA A 46 4.36 -1.26 -11.43
N ARG A 47 4.93 -1.29 -10.23
CA ARG A 47 6.32 -1.70 -9.99
C ARG A 47 6.60 -3.09 -10.55
N ASP A 48 5.75 -4.07 -10.23
CA ASP A 48 5.91 -5.45 -10.67
C ASP A 48 5.81 -5.54 -12.20
N ALA A 49 4.95 -4.73 -12.83
CA ALA A 49 4.85 -4.66 -14.29
C ALA A 49 6.13 -4.11 -14.93
N VAL A 50 6.68 -3.02 -14.40
CA VAL A 50 7.94 -2.42 -14.85
C VAL A 50 9.11 -3.38 -14.65
N GLN A 51 9.17 -4.06 -13.50
CA GLN A 51 10.21 -5.03 -13.20
C GLN A 51 10.17 -6.23 -14.16
N ARG A 52 8.98 -6.76 -14.48
CA ARG A 52 8.82 -7.89 -15.43
C ARG A 52 9.23 -7.52 -16.85
N GLN A 53 9.02 -6.28 -17.26
CA GLN A 53 9.42 -5.78 -18.58
C GLN A 53 10.93 -5.59 -18.72
N ARG A 54 11.74 -5.89 -17.68
CA ARG A 54 13.19 -5.61 -17.62
C ARG A 54 13.49 -4.15 -17.99
N CYS A 55 12.62 -3.25 -17.57
CA CYS A 55 12.75 -1.82 -17.82
C CYS A 55 13.93 -1.21 -17.05
N ASN A 56 14.21 0.05 -17.39
CA ASN A 56 15.23 0.88 -16.79
C ASN A 56 15.24 0.75 -15.24
N PRO A 57 16.38 0.39 -14.62
CA PRO A 57 16.48 0.24 -13.16
C PRO A 57 16.13 1.52 -12.40
N ASN A 58 16.31 2.70 -13.00
CA ASN A 58 15.90 3.96 -12.38
C ASN A 58 14.38 4.06 -12.24
N LEU A 59 13.63 3.55 -13.22
CA LEU A 59 12.18 3.55 -13.18
C LEU A 59 11.67 2.61 -12.08
N VAL A 60 12.28 1.43 -11.94
CA VAL A 60 11.95 0.51 -10.82
C VAL A 60 12.18 1.19 -9.47
N ARG A 61 13.28 1.95 -9.34
CA ARG A 61 13.58 2.71 -8.11
C ARG A 61 12.53 3.79 -7.81
N GLU A 62 12.08 4.54 -8.82
CA GLU A 62 11.01 5.54 -8.64
C GLU A 62 9.70 4.91 -8.14
N TYR A 63 9.35 3.72 -8.65
CA TYR A 63 8.18 2.99 -8.16
C TYR A 63 8.40 2.43 -6.74
N ASP A 64 9.62 2.02 -6.39
CA ASP A 64 9.98 1.62 -5.03
C ASP A 64 9.84 2.79 -4.04
N GLU A 65 10.32 3.98 -4.42
CA GLU A 65 10.17 5.21 -3.64
C GLU A 65 8.69 5.56 -3.45
N THR A 66 7.89 5.49 -4.52
CA THR A 66 6.44 5.71 -4.47
C THR A 66 5.75 4.72 -3.52
N CYS A 67 6.11 3.43 -3.56
CA CYS A 67 5.56 2.44 -2.65
C CYS A 67 5.90 2.80 -1.19
N PHE A 68 7.13 3.22 -0.92
CA PHE A 68 7.58 3.60 0.41
C PHE A 68 6.87 4.85 0.94
N GLU A 69 6.62 5.85 0.10
CA GLU A 69 5.84 7.04 0.49
C GLU A 69 4.41 6.63 0.91
N ILE A 70 3.76 5.76 0.14
CA ILE A 70 2.43 5.26 0.49
C ILE A 70 2.46 4.47 1.81
N GLU A 71 3.49 3.65 2.06
CA GLU A 71 3.67 2.99 3.36
C GLU A 71 3.71 4.00 4.52
N GLN A 72 4.40 5.13 4.36
CA GLN A 72 4.44 6.18 5.38
C GLN A 72 3.07 6.83 5.59
N HIS A 73 2.31 7.09 4.53
CA HIS A 73 0.95 7.61 4.64
C HIS A 73 0.02 6.64 5.37
N VAL A 74 0.14 5.33 5.09
CA VAL A 74 -0.59 4.28 5.83
C VAL A 74 -0.22 4.31 7.31
N ILE A 75 1.06 4.41 7.65
CA ILE A 75 1.52 4.43 9.04
C ILE A 75 0.91 5.63 9.78
N ARG A 76 0.89 6.81 9.15
CA ARG A 76 0.30 8.01 9.73
C ARG A 76 -1.21 7.85 9.93
N ALA A 77 -1.94 7.44 8.89
CA ALA A 77 -3.40 7.26 8.94
C ALA A 77 -3.87 6.18 9.92
N ILE A 78 -3.00 5.22 10.28
CA ILE A 78 -3.30 4.17 11.26
C ILE A 78 -2.95 4.62 12.70
N ARG A 79 -1.89 5.42 12.87
CA ARG A 79 -1.45 5.91 14.20
C ARG A 79 -2.27 7.08 14.69
N GLU A 80 -2.69 7.94 13.77
CA GLU A 80 -3.60 9.04 13.99
C GLU A 80 -4.95 8.61 13.42
N PRO A 81 -5.73 7.76 14.13
CA PRO A 81 -7.11 7.55 13.74
C PRO A 81 -7.74 8.94 13.69
N ALA A 82 -8.26 9.32 12.53
CA ALA A 82 -8.91 10.60 12.33
C ALA A 82 -9.89 10.81 13.49
N PHE A 83 -9.57 11.73 14.39
CA PHE A 83 -10.51 12.17 15.41
C PHE A 83 -11.65 12.85 14.64
N ALA A 84 -12.74 12.11 14.46
CA ALA A 84 -14.02 12.59 13.96
C ALA A 84 -15.11 12.02 14.87
#